data_AF-A0A7W0NRL7-F1
#
_entry.id   AF-A0A7W0NRL7-F1
#
_cell.length_a   1.000
_cell.length_b   1.000
_cell.length_c   1.000
_cell.angle_alpha   90.00
_cell.angle_beta   90.00
_cell.angle_gamma   90.00
#
_symmetry.space_group_name_H-M   'P 1'
#
loop_
_entity.id
_entity.type
_entity.pdbx_description
1 polymer ?
#
loop_
_entity_poly.entity_id
_entity_poly.type
_entity_poly.pdbx_seq_one_letter_code
_entity_poly.pdbx_strand_id
1 'polypeptide(L)'
;MQNAGNNSIYATGKGSPDMALGDDELRAIVRDSLASVAAGTRVLAIIPDKTRDDNTHVLFPAAADVLAERSVAQFDALVAQGTHSPMSDEDKLTKIGGPHNFLGTIFDHK
;
A
#
# COMPACT_ATOMS: atom_id res chain seq x y z
N MET A 1 38.05 -1.02 4.30
CA MET A 1 37.41 -1.59 5.51
C MET A 1 35.94 -1.23 5.44
N GLN A 2 35.08 -2.24 5.52
CA GLN A 2 33.64 -2.14 5.36
C GLN A 2 33.03 -1.27 6.47
N ASN A 3 32.04 -0.46 6.12
CA ASN A 3 30.92 -0.20 7.02
C ASN A 3 29.66 -0.38 6.17
N ALA A 4 29.14 -1.62 6.19
CA ALA A 4 27.80 -1.92 5.74
C ALA A 4 26.85 -1.11 6.63
N GLY A 5 26.39 0.03 6.13
CA GLY A 5 25.46 0.89 6.85
C GLY A 5 24.20 0.10 7.15
N ASN A 6 23.90 -0.05 8.45
CA ASN A 6 22.69 -0.65 8.98
C ASN A 6 21.47 -0.32 8.13
N ASN A 7 21.00 -1.29 7.35
CA ASN A 7 19.71 -1.22 6.68
C ASN A 7 18.65 -1.44 7.78
N SER A 8 18.34 -0.37 8.50
CA SER A 8 17.53 -0.46 9.70
C SER A 8 16.10 -0.87 9.32
N ILE A 9 15.80 -2.12 9.63
CA ILE A 9 14.50 -2.81 9.63
C ILE A 9 13.58 -2.22 10.70
N TYR A 10 13.38 -0.90 10.70
CA TYR A 10 12.40 -0.25 11.56
C TYR A 10 11.12 0.01 10.78
N ALA A 11 10.01 -0.49 11.30
CA ALA A 11 8.69 -0.04 10.88
C ALA A 11 8.58 1.47 11.18
N THR A 12 8.17 2.26 10.19
CA THR A 12 7.85 3.68 10.41
C THR A 12 6.41 3.77 10.89
N GLY A 13 6.17 4.43 12.02
CA GLY A 13 4.83 4.57 12.56
C GLY A 13 4.79 5.33 13.89
N LYS A 14 3.59 5.80 14.24
CA LYS A 14 3.27 6.42 15.53
C LYS A 14 1.85 6.02 15.93
N GLY A 15 1.57 5.90 17.23
CA GLY A 15 0.27 5.46 17.72
C GLY A 15 0.16 5.50 19.25
N SER A 16 -1.06 5.56 19.74
CA SER A 16 -1.43 5.48 21.17
C SER A 16 -2.86 4.92 21.28
N PRO A 17 -3.23 4.20 22.37
CA PRO A 17 -4.61 3.76 22.59
C PRO A 17 -5.65 4.90 22.59
N ASP A 18 -5.22 6.12 22.93
CA ASP A 18 -6.09 7.29 23.05
C ASP A 18 -6.06 8.20 21.81
N MET A 19 -5.46 7.75 20.71
CA MET A 19 -5.25 8.56 19.50
C MET A 19 -5.76 7.84 18.26
N ALA A 20 -6.58 8.53 17.47
CA ALA A 20 -6.87 8.13 16.10
C ALA A 20 -5.88 8.83 15.15
N LEU A 21 -5.38 8.08 14.16
CA LEU A 21 -4.59 8.67 13.09
C LEU A 21 -5.54 9.27 12.05
N GLY A 22 -5.35 10.56 11.75
CA GLY A 22 -6.02 11.19 10.62
C GLY A 22 -5.41 10.76 9.28
N ASP A 23 -6.13 10.98 8.19
CA ASP A 23 -5.67 10.59 6.86
C ASP A 23 -4.29 11.17 6.49
N ASP A 24 -4.01 12.42 6.86
CA ASP A 24 -2.72 13.04 6.55
C ASP A 24 -1.56 12.37 7.29
N GLU A 25 -1.81 11.88 8.50
CA GLU A 25 -0.83 11.13 9.27
C GLU A 25 -0.61 9.74 8.66
N LEU A 26 -1.68 9.09 8.19
CA LEU A 26 -1.58 7.83 7.45
C LEU A 26 -0.77 8.01 6.16
N ARG A 27 -1.04 9.06 5.38
CA ARG A 27 -0.30 9.41 4.16
C ARG A 27 1.18 9.66 4.44
N ALA A 28 1.50 10.38 5.52
CA ALA A 28 2.88 10.62 5.93
C ALA A 28 3.62 9.31 6.27
N ILE A 29 2.98 8.42 7.03
CA ILE A 29 3.56 7.10 7.37
C ILE A 29 3.84 6.29 6.10
N VAL A 30 2.93 6.28 5.13
CA VAL A 30 3.12 5.58 3.85
C VAL A 30 4.30 6.18 3.07
N ARG A 31 4.36 7.51 2.98
CA ARG A 31 5.45 8.22 2.27
C ARG A 31 6.81 7.88 2.86
N ASP A 32 6.94 7.94 4.18
CA ASP A 32 8.20 7.64 4.86
C ASP A 32 8.56 6.15 4.71
N SER A 33 7.58 5.25 4.83
CA SER A 33 7.78 3.80 4.71
C SER A 33 8.27 3.38 3.32
N LEU A 34 7.81 4.07 2.27
CA LEU A 34 8.17 3.77 0.88
C LEU A 34 9.33 4.63 0.36
N ALA A 35 9.91 5.51 1.20
CA ALA A 35 11.00 6.41 0.82
C ALA A 35 12.30 5.70 0.42
N SER A 36 12.45 4.40 0.70
CA SER A 36 13.62 3.60 0.30
C SER A 36 13.40 2.75 -0.96
N VAL A 37 12.18 2.68 -1.53
CA VAL A 37 11.88 1.84 -2.69
C VAL A 37 12.63 2.32 -3.94
N ALA A 38 13.46 1.46 -4.52
CA ALA A 38 14.26 1.82 -5.69
C ALA A 38 13.41 1.96 -6.97
N ALA A 39 13.84 2.85 -7.86
CA ALA A 39 13.26 2.99 -9.19
C ALA A 39 13.41 1.70 -10.01
N GLY A 40 12.48 1.46 -10.93
CA GLY A 40 12.46 0.26 -11.78
C GLY A 40 12.10 -1.04 -11.06
N THR A 41 11.80 -1.00 -9.76
CA THR A 41 11.33 -2.18 -9.01
C THR A 41 9.89 -2.53 -9.36
N ARG A 42 9.47 -3.77 -9.11
CA ARG A 42 8.08 -4.20 -9.23
C ARG A 42 7.54 -4.42 -7.83
N VAL A 43 6.43 -3.76 -7.50
CA VAL A 43 5.81 -3.78 -6.17
C VAL A 43 4.46 -4.48 -6.26
N LEU A 44 4.16 -5.34 -5.30
CA LEU A 44 2.86 -6.00 -5.15
C LEU A 44 2.30 -5.65 -3.76
N ALA A 45 1.19 -4.92 -3.72
CA ALA A 45 0.44 -4.72 -2.49
C ALA A 45 -0.46 -5.94 -2.21
N ILE A 46 -0.37 -6.49 -1.01
CA ILE A 46 -1.34 -7.46 -0.51
C ILE A 46 -2.40 -6.67 0.25
N ILE A 47 -3.63 -6.64 -0.28
CA ILE A 47 -4.71 -5.84 0.28
C ILE A 47 -5.78 -6.73 0.91
N PRO A 48 -6.42 -6.30 2.01
CA PRO A 48 -7.57 -7.02 2.56
C PRO A 48 -8.75 -7.03 1.58
N ASP A 49 -9.63 -8.01 1.72
CA ASP A 49 -10.87 -8.07 0.94
C ASP A 49 -11.95 -7.10 1.46
N LYS A 50 -13.12 -7.12 0.82
CA LYS A 50 -14.27 -6.29 1.20
C LYS A 50 -14.91 -6.64 2.55
N THR A 51 -14.53 -7.75 3.18
CA THR A 51 -15.06 -8.14 4.50
C THR A 51 -14.32 -7.45 5.65
N ARG A 52 -13.28 -6.69 5.32
CA ARG A 52 -12.51 -5.87 6.27
C ARG A 52 -12.87 -4.41 6.12
N ASP A 53 -13.29 -3.83 7.24
CA ASP A 53 -13.37 -2.38 7.42
C ASP A 53 -11.98 -1.88 7.82
N ASP A 54 -11.34 -1.13 6.92
CA ASP A 54 -9.99 -0.62 7.07
C ASP A 54 -9.75 0.62 6.20
N ASN A 55 -8.55 1.18 6.31
CA ASN A 55 -8.16 2.42 5.63
C ASN A 55 -7.50 2.18 4.26
N THR A 56 -7.73 1.02 3.61
CA THR A 56 -7.09 0.73 2.29
C THR A 56 -7.39 1.82 1.27
N HIS A 57 -8.60 2.40 1.30
CA HIS A 57 -9.02 3.50 0.43
C HIS A 57 -8.23 4.80 0.62
N VAL A 58 -7.53 4.97 1.76
CA VAL A 58 -6.61 6.10 2.02
C VAL A 58 -5.16 5.70 1.73
N LEU A 59 -4.77 4.50 2.19
CA LEU A 59 -3.38 4.03 2.13
C LEU A 59 -2.93 3.69 0.71
N PHE A 60 -3.82 3.07 -0.08
CA PHE A 60 -3.47 2.60 -1.42
C PHE A 60 -3.23 3.76 -2.40
N PRO A 61 -4.07 4.81 -2.46
CA PRO A 61 -3.78 5.97 -3.29
C PRO A 61 -2.47 6.68 -2.89
N ALA A 62 -2.23 6.83 -1.59
CA ALA A 62 -0.98 7.42 -1.09
C ALA A 62 0.25 6.61 -1.52
N ALA A 63 0.15 5.27 -1.49
CA ALA A 63 1.21 4.39 -1.97
C ALA A 63 1.39 4.51 -3.49
N ALA A 64 0.30 4.56 -4.26
CA ALA A 64 0.36 4.71 -5.72
C ALA A 64 1.07 6.00 -6.12
N ASP A 65 0.76 7.12 -5.47
CA ASP A 65 1.41 8.42 -5.72
C ASP A 65 2.91 8.35 -5.42
N VAL A 66 3.28 7.85 -4.24
CA VAL A 66 4.70 7.75 -3.85
C VAL A 66 5.45 6.80 -4.78
N LEU A 67 4.90 5.64 -5.12
CA LEU A 67 5.58 4.68 -6.01
C LEU A 67 5.69 5.20 -7.45
N ALA A 68 4.71 5.99 -7.93
CA ALA A 68 4.80 6.71 -9.18
C ALA A 68 5.92 7.76 -9.16
N GLU A 69 6.00 8.60 -8.11
CA GLU A 69 7.11 9.55 -7.90
C GLU A 69 8.48 8.83 -7.90
N ARG A 70 8.53 7.60 -7.39
CA ARG A 70 9.74 6.76 -7.35
C ARG A 70 10.05 6.04 -8.65
N SER A 71 9.21 6.18 -9.68
CA SER A 71 9.41 5.54 -10.99
C SER A 71 9.59 4.02 -10.88
N VAL A 72 8.74 3.35 -10.08
CA VAL A 72 8.70 1.88 -10.07
C VAL A 72 8.27 1.36 -11.45
N ALA A 73 8.76 0.18 -11.83
CA ALA A 73 8.40 -0.43 -13.11
C ALA A 73 6.96 -1.00 -13.12
N GLN A 74 6.44 -1.37 -11.95
CA GLN A 74 5.09 -1.91 -11.79
C GLN A 74 4.60 -1.74 -10.35
N PHE A 75 3.33 -1.45 -10.18
CA PHE A 75 2.64 -1.53 -8.89
C PHE A 75 1.30 -2.26 -9.06
N ASP A 76 1.23 -3.52 -8.63
CA ASP A 76 0.03 -4.37 -8.70
C ASP A 76 -0.59 -4.58 -7.31
N ALA A 77 -1.81 -5.09 -7.25
CA ALA A 77 -2.49 -5.48 -6.00
C ALA A 77 -2.96 -6.93 -6.05
N LEU A 78 -2.90 -7.63 -4.91
CA LEU A 78 -3.46 -8.97 -4.71
C LEU A 78 -4.42 -8.93 -3.51
N VAL A 79 -5.69 -9.31 -3.75
CA VAL A 79 -6.71 -9.39 -2.70
C VAL A 79 -6.50 -10.65 -1.85
N ALA A 80 -6.26 -10.48 -0.55
CA ALA A 80 -6.09 -11.54 0.42
C ALA A 80 -7.44 -12.07 0.94
N GLN A 81 -8.26 -12.63 0.04
CA GLN A 81 -9.64 -13.07 0.35
C GLN A 81 -9.75 -14.42 1.08
N GLY A 82 -8.67 -15.20 1.18
CA GLY A 82 -8.72 -16.55 1.76
C GLY A 82 -9.75 -17.42 1.05
N THR A 83 -10.71 -17.97 1.79
CA THR A 83 -11.80 -18.79 1.25
C THR A 83 -13.04 -17.99 0.85
N HIS A 84 -13.03 -16.67 0.99
CA HIS A 84 -14.16 -15.83 0.57
C HIS A 84 -14.28 -15.76 -0.95
N SER A 85 -15.48 -15.42 -1.40
CA SER A 85 -15.75 -15.21 -2.82
C SER A 85 -14.94 -14.04 -3.38
N PRO A 86 -14.53 -14.10 -4.67
CA PRO A 86 -13.87 -12.99 -5.34
C PRO A 86 -14.65 -11.68 -5.26
N MET A 87 -13.92 -10.58 -5.23
CA MET A 87 -14.50 -9.24 -5.31
C MET A 87 -14.89 -8.90 -6.74
N SER A 88 -16.00 -8.18 -6.93
CA SER A 88 -16.31 -7.59 -8.24
C SER A 88 -15.26 -6.51 -8.58
N ASP A 89 -15.19 -6.11 -9.85
CA ASP A 89 -14.28 -5.03 -10.25
C ASP A 89 -14.65 -3.70 -9.56
N GLU A 90 -15.94 -3.45 -9.35
CA GLU A 90 -16.44 -2.28 -8.61
C GLU A 90 -16.04 -2.33 -7.13
N ASP A 91 -16.16 -3.50 -6.49
CA ASP A 91 -15.72 -3.71 -5.11
C ASP A 91 -14.22 -3.42 -4.97
N LYS A 92 -13.41 -3.89 -5.94
CA LYS A 92 -11.95 -3.69 -5.96
C LYS A 92 -11.60 -2.21 -6.07
N LEU A 93 -12.21 -1.49 -7.02
CA LEU A 93 -11.97 -0.06 -7.22
C LEU A 93 -12.38 0.76 -5.99
N THR A 94 -13.50 0.42 -5.37
CA THR A 94 -13.98 1.06 -4.14
C THR A 94 -13.02 0.80 -2.98
N LYS A 95 -12.58 -0.45 -2.79
CA LYS A 95 -11.67 -0.86 -1.71
C LYS A 95 -10.33 -0.12 -1.74
N ILE A 96 -9.79 0.12 -2.94
CA ILE A 96 -8.51 0.83 -3.11
C ILE A 96 -8.66 2.35 -3.23
N GLY A 97 -9.87 2.89 -3.19
CA GLY A 97 -10.11 4.34 -3.19
C GLY A 97 -9.95 5.03 -4.56
N GLY A 98 -10.04 4.29 -5.67
CA GLY A 98 -10.01 4.86 -7.03
C GLY A 98 -8.78 5.74 -7.37
N PRO A 99 -7.54 5.28 -7.14
CA PRO A 99 -6.33 6.08 -7.33
C PRO A 99 -6.10 6.51 -8.79
N HIS A 100 -5.72 7.77 -9.00
CA HIS A 100 -5.44 8.32 -10.33
C HIS A 100 -4.14 7.80 -10.97
N ASN A 101 -3.12 7.48 -10.16
CA ASN A 101 -1.79 7.07 -10.62
C ASN A 101 -1.55 5.55 -10.53
N PHE A 102 -2.61 4.75 -10.39
CA PHE A 102 -2.47 3.30 -10.36
C PHE A 102 -2.43 2.73 -11.77
N LEU A 103 -1.27 2.18 -12.15
CA LEU A 103 -1.00 1.65 -13.49
C LEU A 103 -1.04 0.11 -13.54
N GLY A 104 -1.34 -0.54 -12.42
CA GLY A 104 -1.29 -2.00 -12.31
C GLY A 104 -2.63 -2.70 -12.46
N THR A 105 -2.61 -3.97 -12.09
CA THR A 105 -3.77 -4.86 -12.07
C THR A 105 -4.10 -5.30 -10.65
N ILE A 106 -5.39 -5.48 -10.36
CA ILE A 106 -5.87 -6.04 -9.09
C ILE A 106 -6.23 -7.51 -9.32
N PHE A 107 -5.47 -8.41 -8.71
CA PHE A 107 -5.64 -9.84 -8.80
C PHE A 107 -6.46 -10.36 -7.62
N ASP A 108 -7.28 -11.39 -7.87
CA ASP A 108 -7.85 -12.21 -6.81
C ASP A 108 -6.84 -13.30 -6.40
N HIS A 109 -6.79 -13.63 -5.11
CA HIS A 109 -6.08 -14.82 -4.67
C HIS A 109 -6.78 -16.08 -5.19
N LYS A 110 -6.00 -16.98 -5.79
CA LYS A 110 -6.44 -18.26 -6.36
C LYS A 110 -5.68 -19.41 -5.73
#